data_AF-A0A086A4D3-F1
#
_entry.id   AF-A0A086A4D3-F1
#
_cell.length_a   1.000
_cell.length_b   1.000
_cell.length_c   1.000
_cell.angle_alpha   90.00
_cell.angle_beta   90.00
_cell.angle_gamma   90.00
#
_symmetry.space_group_name_H-M   'P 1'
#
loop_
_entity.id
_entity.type
_entity.pdbx_description
1 polymer ?
#
loop_
_entity_poly.entity_id
_entity_poly.type
_entity_poly.pdbx_seq_one_letter_code
_entity_poly.pdbx_strand_id
1 'polypeptide(L)'
;MYGVVGAYFAYYYKSNWLKYKRSLFLIGFVILVFPKFISFNNFGTIYLCVFSFSINAIGTLFLIPYLSDFKKTKNAFIHKIVTYISLISYSMYLINLSIVKKWILNNVQIEDINSYLLIIIKYFLYWFLTIILSILIYKYFEIPTTKLREKIN
;
A
#
# COMPACT_ATOMS: atom_id res chain seq x y z
N MET A 1 14.48 3.82 8.57
CA MET A 1 15.89 4.16 8.30
C MET A 1 16.35 3.74 6.90
N TYR A 2 15.97 2.55 6.40
CA TYR A 2 16.33 2.12 5.04
C TYR A 2 15.97 3.12 3.93
N GLY A 3 14.85 3.85 4.05
CA GLY A 3 14.50 4.90 3.08
C GLY A 3 15.57 6.00 2.91
N VAL A 4 16.28 6.38 3.98
CA VAL A 4 17.39 7.37 3.92
C VAL A 4 18.57 6.78 3.15
N VAL A 5 18.88 5.50 3.39
CA VAL A 5 19.90 4.76 2.64
C VAL A 5 19.53 4.70 1.15
N GLY A 6 18.26 4.43 0.83
CA GLY A 6 17.77 4.45 -0.54
C GLY A 6 17.89 5.83 -1.20
N ALA A 7 17.56 6.90 -0.47
CA ALA A 7 17.73 8.27 -0.95
C ALA A 7 19.20 8.62 -1.23
N TYR A 8 20.11 8.19 -0.35
CA TYR A 8 21.56 8.34 -0.55
C TYR A 8 22.03 7.65 -1.83
N PHE A 9 21.65 6.38 -2.04
CA PHE A 9 22.00 5.66 -3.28
C PHE A 9 21.37 6.27 -4.53
N ALA A 10 20.12 6.74 -4.44
CA ALA A 10 19.45 7.38 -5.55
C ALA A 10 20.11 8.73 -5.95
N TYR A 11 20.66 9.46 -4.98
CA TYR A 11 21.33 10.74 -5.22
C TYR A 11 22.76 10.55 -5.77
N TYR A 12 23.61 9.79 -5.07
CA TYR A 12 25.04 9.66 -5.43
C TYR A 12 25.32 8.60 -6.51
N TYR A 13 24.54 7.51 -6.55
CA TYR A 13 24.78 6.36 -7.44
C TYR A 13 23.63 6.17 -8.45
N LYS A 14 23.06 7.27 -8.94
CA LYS A 14 21.89 7.26 -9.83
C LYS A 14 22.03 6.36 -11.06
N SER A 15 23.21 6.30 -11.68
CA SER A 15 23.47 5.44 -12.85
C SER A 15 23.28 3.96 -12.51
N ASN A 16 23.92 3.50 -11.42
CA ASN A 16 23.80 2.12 -10.96
C ASN A 16 22.38 1.81 -10.45
N TRP A 17 21.77 2.78 -9.76
CA TRP A 17 20.39 2.69 -9.26
C TRP A 17 19.39 2.38 -10.39
N LEU A 18 19.52 3.08 -11.53
CA LEU A 18 18.67 2.87 -12.69
C LEU A 18 19.08 1.66 -13.54
N LYS A 19 20.37 1.34 -13.62
CA LYS A 19 20.88 0.18 -14.37
C LYS A 19 20.29 -1.14 -13.86
N TYR A 20 20.24 -1.32 -12.54
CA TYR A 20 19.75 -2.56 -11.91
C TYR A 20 18.28 -2.54 -11.54
N LYS A 21 17.50 -1.55 -12.00
CA LYS A 21 16.10 -1.32 -11.57
C LYS A 21 15.21 -2.55 -11.71
N ARG A 22 15.35 -3.32 -12.80
CA ARG A 22 14.52 -4.52 -13.04
C ARG A 22 14.92 -5.69 -12.14
N SER A 23 16.22 -5.91 -11.97
CA SER A 23 16.74 -6.96 -11.07
C SER A 23 16.37 -6.68 -9.63
N LEU A 24 16.56 -5.44 -9.17
CA LEU A 24 16.16 -5.01 -7.82
C LEU A 24 14.66 -5.13 -7.62
N PHE A 25 13.84 -4.77 -8.62
CA PHE A 25 12.39 -4.92 -8.54
C PHE A 25 11.97 -6.39 -8.34
N LEU A 26 12.53 -7.33 -9.12
CA LEU A 26 12.25 -8.75 -8.97
C LEU A 26 12.67 -9.27 -7.59
N ILE A 27 13.88 -8.92 -7.14
CA ILE A 27 14.39 -9.32 -5.82
C ILE A 27 13.49 -8.76 -4.71
N GLY A 28 13.14 -7.47 -4.77
CA GLY A 28 12.25 -6.83 -3.80
C GLY A 28 10.86 -7.47 -3.76
N PHE A 29 10.31 -7.80 -4.93
CA PHE A 29 9.02 -8.49 -5.03
C PHE A 29 9.07 -9.89 -4.40
N VAL A 30 10.11 -10.68 -4.70
CA VAL A 30 10.34 -11.99 -4.08
C VAL A 30 10.45 -11.85 -2.56
N ILE A 31 11.25 -10.90 -2.07
CA ILE A 31 11.42 -10.66 -0.62
C ILE A 31 10.09 -10.34 0.08
N LEU A 32 9.17 -9.61 -0.56
CA LEU A 32 7.88 -9.24 0.05
C LEU A 32 6.82 -10.35 -0.03
N VAL A 33 6.90 -11.18 -1.06
CA VAL A 33 5.88 -12.20 -1.35
C VAL A 33 6.27 -13.56 -0.75
N PHE A 34 7.54 -13.94 -0.84
CA PHE A 34 8.05 -15.22 -0.34
C PHE A 34 7.70 -15.48 1.13
N PRO A 35 7.80 -14.51 2.05
CA PRO A 35 7.40 -14.74 3.43
C PRO A 35 5.91 -15.04 3.62
N LYS A 36 5.04 -14.71 2.66
CA LYS A 36 3.60 -14.99 2.79
C LYS A 36 3.25 -16.44 2.42
N PHE A 37 4.09 -17.09 1.61
CA PHE A 37 3.88 -18.48 1.20
C PHE A 37 4.43 -19.49 2.21
N ILE A 38 5.44 -19.09 2.96
CA ILE A 38 5.95 -19.88 4.06
C ILE A 38 4.97 -19.70 5.23
N SER A 39 4.37 -20.81 5.69
CA SER A 39 3.62 -20.81 6.94
C SER A 39 4.57 -20.44 8.08
N PHE A 40 4.54 -19.18 8.50
CA PHE A 40 5.38 -18.66 9.59
C PHE A 40 5.03 -19.26 10.96
N ASN A 41 4.05 -20.17 11.04
CA ASN A 41 3.75 -20.89 12.27
C ASN A 41 4.98 -21.64 12.85
N ASN A 42 5.98 -21.97 12.02
CA ASN A 42 7.21 -22.65 12.47
C ASN A 42 8.44 -21.73 12.60
N PHE A 43 8.40 -20.51 12.07
CA PHE A 43 9.50 -19.55 12.20
C PHE A 43 9.25 -18.71 13.44
N GLY A 44 9.99 -18.99 14.51
CA GLY A 44 9.74 -18.49 15.85
C GLY A 44 9.50 -16.97 15.98
N THR A 45 8.89 -16.60 17.10
CA THR A 45 8.49 -15.23 17.51
C THR A 45 9.49 -14.12 17.17
N ILE A 46 10.80 -14.43 17.17
CA ILE A 46 11.90 -13.52 16.81
C ILE A 46 11.75 -12.94 15.39
N TYR A 47 11.37 -13.75 14.40
CA TYR A 47 11.20 -13.24 13.03
C TYR A 47 10.07 -12.22 12.97
N LEU A 48 8.91 -12.57 13.53
CA LEU A 48 7.71 -11.74 13.48
C LEU A 48 7.92 -10.41 14.22
N CYS A 49 8.62 -10.42 15.34
CA CYS A 49 8.84 -9.23 16.15
C CYS A 49 10.00 -8.33 15.66
N VAL A 50 11.08 -8.91 15.11
CA VAL A 50 12.32 -8.17 14.83
C VAL A 50 12.62 -8.09 13.33
N PHE A 51 12.70 -9.23 12.64
CA PHE A 51 13.20 -9.28 11.27
C PHE A 51 12.15 -8.90 10.23
N SER A 52 10.86 -9.14 10.51
CA SER A 52 9.75 -8.87 9.60
C SER A 52 9.75 -7.41 9.10
N PHE A 53 9.96 -6.46 10.01
CA PHE A 53 9.99 -5.03 9.68
C PHE A 53 11.19 -4.66 8.80
N SER A 54 12.38 -5.18 9.13
CA SER A 54 13.61 -4.90 8.37
C SER A 54 13.54 -5.50 6.97
N ILE A 55 13.09 -6.75 6.85
CA ILE A 55 12.94 -7.45 5.57
C ILE A 55 11.91 -6.75 4.68
N ASN A 56 10.76 -6.36 5.24
CA ASN A 56 9.75 -5.60 4.49
C ASN A 56 10.28 -4.24 4.03
N ALA A 57 11.06 -3.54 4.87
CA ALA A 57 11.67 -2.26 4.52
C ALA A 57 12.72 -2.41 3.40
N ILE A 58 13.57 -3.45 3.45
CA ILE A 58 14.55 -3.76 2.40
C ILE A 58 13.86 -4.15 1.10
N GLY A 59 12.86 -5.04 1.17
CA GLY A 59 12.06 -5.45 0.01
C GLY A 59 11.42 -4.24 -0.67
N THR A 60 10.83 -3.34 0.12
CA THR A 60 10.26 -2.08 -0.38
C THR A 60 11.33 -1.18 -1.01
N LEU A 61 12.49 -1.03 -0.37
CA LEU A 61 13.61 -0.24 -0.90
C LEU A 61 14.07 -0.71 -2.28
N PHE A 62 14.12 -2.02 -2.51
CA PHE A 62 14.49 -2.58 -3.82
C PHE A 62 13.43 -2.39 -4.91
N LEU A 63 12.18 -2.12 -4.56
CA LEU A 63 11.15 -1.74 -5.54
C LEU A 63 11.30 -0.29 -6.02
N ILE A 64 11.82 0.61 -5.16
CA ILE A 64 11.90 2.05 -5.42
C ILE A 64 12.63 2.42 -6.71
N PRO A 65 13.79 1.85 -7.10
CA PRO A 65 14.47 2.24 -8.32
C PRO A 65 13.60 2.15 -9.57
N TYR A 66 12.83 1.07 -9.71
CA TYR A 66 11.91 0.88 -10.83
C TYR A 66 10.74 1.87 -10.78
N LEU A 67 10.15 2.05 -9.60
CA LEU A 67 9.01 2.97 -9.41
C LEU A 67 9.42 4.44 -9.57
N SER A 68 10.65 4.81 -9.21
CA SER A 68 11.17 6.18 -9.32
C SER A 68 11.38 6.64 -10.76
N ASP A 69 11.67 5.69 -11.67
CA ASP A 69 11.81 5.94 -13.10
C ASP A 69 10.51 5.66 -13.87
N PHE A 70 9.41 5.40 -13.15
CA PHE A 70 8.09 5.26 -13.73
C PHE A 70 7.57 6.65 -14.16
N LYS A 71 8.23 7.24 -15.16
CA LYS A 71 7.82 8.48 -15.80
C LYS A 71 6.55 8.25 -16.60
N LYS A 72 5.69 9.29 -16.63
CA LYS A 72 4.46 9.43 -17.43
C LYS A 72 4.31 8.29 -18.43
N THR A 73 3.61 7.24 -18.02
CA THR A 73 3.25 6.14 -18.90
C THR A 73 2.69 6.78 -20.18
N LYS A 74 3.09 6.30 -21.36
CA LYS A 74 2.49 6.78 -22.64
C LYS A 74 0.95 6.74 -22.59
N ASN A 75 0.41 5.83 -21.77
CA ASN A 75 -0.99 5.74 -21.46
C ASN A 75 -1.41 6.71 -20.34
N ALA A 76 -2.04 7.83 -20.73
CA ALA A 76 -2.60 8.82 -19.82
C ALA A 76 -3.64 8.25 -18.84
N PHE A 77 -4.35 7.17 -19.21
CA PHE A 77 -5.35 6.54 -18.36
C PHE A 77 -4.75 5.88 -17.12
N ILE A 78 -3.69 5.08 -17.31
CA ILE A 78 -2.99 4.41 -16.21
C ILE A 78 -2.38 5.44 -15.26
N HIS A 79 -1.78 6.48 -15.82
CA HIS A 79 -1.22 7.57 -15.01
C HIS A 79 -2.30 8.24 -14.15
N LYS A 80 -3.47 8.55 -14.73
CA LYS A 80 -4.61 9.13 -14.00
C LYS A 80 -5.03 8.23 -12.85
N ILE A 81 -5.25 6.93 -13.10
CA ILE A 81 -5.65 5.97 -12.06
C ILE A 81 -4.64 5.93 -10.92
N VAL A 82 -3.34 5.77 -11.23
CA VAL A 82 -2.29 5.70 -10.22
C VAL A 82 -2.25 6.98 -9.38
N THR A 83 -2.35 8.15 -10.02
CA THR A 83 -2.42 9.43 -9.32
C THR A 83 -3.64 9.54 -8.40
N TYR A 84 -4.83 9.15 -8.87
CA TYR A 84 -6.04 9.16 -8.04
C TYR A 84 -5.92 8.22 -6.83
N ILE A 85 -5.43 6.99 -7.03
CA ILE A 85 -5.19 6.03 -5.95
C ILE A 85 -4.17 6.60 -4.96
N SER A 86 -3.11 7.24 -5.46
CA SER A 86 -2.08 7.86 -4.62
C SER A 86 -2.64 8.99 -3.75
N LEU A 87 -3.52 9.84 -4.29
CA LEU A 87 -4.18 10.91 -3.55
C LEU A 87 -5.05 10.38 -2.41
N ILE A 88 -5.87 9.36 -2.68
CA ILE A 88 -6.79 8.80 -1.67
C ILE A 88 -6.12 7.77 -0.76
N SER A 89 -4.84 7.40 -0.99
CA SER A 89 -4.14 6.33 -0.27
C SER A 89 -4.02 6.60 1.23
N TYR A 90 -3.87 7.87 1.62
CA TYR A 90 -3.85 8.29 3.02
C TYR A 90 -5.20 8.01 3.69
N SER A 91 -6.29 8.45 3.06
CA SER A 91 -7.65 8.17 3.52
C SER A 91 -7.94 6.66 3.56
N MET A 92 -7.47 5.88 2.58
CA MET A 92 -7.61 4.41 2.60
C MET A 92 -6.92 3.78 3.80
N TYR A 93 -5.69 4.20 4.09
CA TYR A 93 -4.93 3.68 5.24
C TYR A 93 -5.66 3.93 6.56
N LEU A 94 -6.29 5.09 6.72
CA LEU A 94 -6.98 5.47 7.96
C LEU A 94 -8.27 4.67 8.20
N ILE A 95 -9.02 4.37 7.14
CA ILE A 95 -10.39 3.85 7.25
C ILE A 95 -10.44 2.32 7.12
N ASN A 96 -9.48 1.70 6.43
CA ASN A 96 -9.58 0.28 6.02
C ASN A 96 -9.78 -0.70 7.19
N LEU A 97 -9.03 -0.57 8.28
CA LEU A 97 -9.01 -1.53 9.38
C LEU A 97 -10.06 -1.17 10.44
N SER A 98 -10.09 0.09 10.84
CA SER A 98 -10.92 0.61 11.92
C SER A 98 -12.39 0.65 11.51
N ILE A 99 -12.70 1.35 10.42
CA ILE A 99 -14.07 1.63 10.01
C ILE A 99 -14.58 0.49 9.14
N VAL A 100 -13.88 0.14 8.05
CA VAL A 100 -14.42 -0.85 7.11
C VAL A 100 -14.41 -2.25 7.71
N LYS A 101 -13.25 -2.74 8.16
CA LYS A 101 -13.14 -4.12 8.66
C LYS A 101 -13.81 -4.30 10.02
N LYS A 102 -13.37 -3.54 11.05
CA LYS A 102 -13.82 -3.78 12.44
C LYS A 102 -15.23 -3.29 12.70
N TRP A 103 -15.64 -2.17 12.13
CA TRP A 103 -16.95 -1.58 12.44
C TRP A 103 -18.05 -2.02 11.47
N ILE A 104 -17.81 -1.95 10.16
CA ILE A 104 -18.85 -2.33 9.18
C ILE A 104 -18.89 -3.85 9.02
N LEU A 105 -17.83 -4.46 8.46
CA LEU A 105 -17.87 -5.86 8.03
C LEU A 105 -18.01 -6.89 9.16
N ASN A 106 -17.49 -6.59 10.35
CA ASN A 106 -17.62 -7.48 11.49
C ASN A 106 -19.06 -7.52 12.04
N ASN A 107 -19.81 -6.43 11.87
CA ASN A 107 -21.20 -6.32 12.31
C ASN A 107 -22.18 -6.90 11.29
N VAL A 108 -21.77 -7.12 10.04
CA VAL A 108 -22.60 -7.79 9.04
C VAL A 108 -22.55 -9.31 9.27
N GLN A 109 -23.53 -9.79 10.03
CA GLN A 109 -23.87 -11.21 10.14
C GLN A 109 -24.83 -11.53 8.98
N ILE A 110 -24.36 -12.32 8.02
CA ILE A 110 -25.21 -12.85 6.95
C ILE A 110 -25.37 -14.32 7.25
N GLU A 111 -26.50 -14.66 7.84
CA GLU A 111 -26.95 -16.02 8.03
C GLU A 111 -27.54 -16.50 6.69
N ASP A 112 -27.43 -17.79 6.38
CA ASP A 112 -28.00 -18.44 5.18
C ASP A 112 -27.26 -18.36 3.83
N ILE A 113 -25.97 -18.00 3.79
CA ILE A 113 -25.14 -18.09 2.56
C ILE A 113 -24.01 -19.10 2.73
N ASN A 114 -23.70 -19.85 1.66
CA ASN A 114 -22.51 -20.71 1.57
C ASN A 114 -21.24 -19.95 2.01
N SER A 115 -20.48 -20.51 2.95
CA SER A 115 -19.33 -19.87 3.59
C SER A 115 -18.28 -19.34 2.59
N TYR A 116 -18.05 -20.05 1.47
CA TYR A 116 -17.11 -19.59 0.44
C TYR A 116 -17.60 -18.33 -0.30
N LEU A 117 -18.89 -18.31 -0.64
CA LEU A 117 -19.53 -17.19 -1.32
C LEU A 117 -19.56 -15.96 -0.40
N LEU A 118 -19.79 -16.17 0.90
CA LEU A 118 -19.75 -15.13 1.92
C LEU A 118 -18.37 -14.45 1.99
N ILE A 119 -17.28 -15.22 1.94
CA ILE A 119 -15.91 -14.66 1.97
C ILE A 119 -15.66 -13.76 0.76
N ILE A 120 -16.07 -14.23 -0.44
CA ILE A 120 -15.92 -13.47 -1.68
C ILE A 120 -16.72 -12.16 -1.60
N ILE A 121 -17.97 -12.22 -1.16
CA ILE A 121 -18.83 -11.04 -0.98
C ILE A 121 -18.20 -10.07 0.02
N LYS A 122 -17.77 -10.53 1.20
CA LYS A 122 -17.13 -9.68 2.21
C LYS A 122 -15.84 -9.04 1.68
N TYR A 123 -15.07 -9.74 0.86
CA TYR A 123 -13.86 -9.20 0.24
C TYR A 123 -14.14 -8.11 -0.80
N PHE A 124 -15.13 -8.31 -1.67
CA PHE A 124 -15.54 -7.27 -2.62
C PHE A 124 -16.13 -6.06 -1.89
N LEU A 125 -16.99 -6.31 -0.89
CA LEU A 125 -17.58 -5.26 -0.06
C LEU A 125 -16.50 -4.46 0.68
N TYR A 126 -15.48 -5.12 1.20
CA TYR A 126 -14.32 -4.48 1.82
C TYR A 126 -13.63 -3.48 0.89
N TRP A 127 -13.27 -3.90 -0.32
CA TRP A 127 -12.58 -3.04 -1.28
C TRP A 127 -13.48 -1.90 -1.75
N PHE A 128 -14.74 -2.19 -2.04
CA PHE A 128 -15.73 -1.21 -2.47
C PHE A 128 -15.92 -0.11 -1.41
N LEU A 129 -16.22 -0.49 -0.17
CA LEU A 129 -16.39 0.44 0.94
C LEU A 129 -15.13 1.24 1.22
N THR A 130 -13.96 0.58 1.23
CA THR A 130 -12.68 1.26 1.48
C THR A 130 -12.44 2.35 0.45
N ILE A 131 -12.59 2.06 -0.84
CA ILE A 131 -12.34 3.05 -1.90
C ILE A 131 -13.36 4.20 -1.81
N ILE A 132 -14.65 3.90 -1.67
CA ILE A 132 -15.70 4.92 -1.66
C ILE A 132 -15.58 5.84 -0.45
N LEU A 133 -15.46 5.27 0.76
CA LEU A 133 -15.31 6.06 1.98
C LEU A 133 -14.04 6.91 1.92
N SER A 134 -12.95 6.38 1.36
CA SER A 134 -11.71 7.15 1.20
C SER A 134 -11.87 8.33 0.26
N ILE A 135 -12.62 8.18 -0.83
CA ILE A 135 -12.94 9.28 -1.75
C ILE A 135 -13.81 10.34 -1.04
N LEU A 136 -14.78 9.92 -0.24
CA LEU A 136 -15.63 10.83 0.53
C LEU A 136 -14.80 11.63 1.55
N ILE A 137 -13.96 10.97 2.34
CA ILE A 137 -13.10 11.66 3.32
C ILE A 137 -12.12 12.61 2.61
N TYR A 138 -11.46 12.15 1.54
CA TYR A 138 -10.56 13.01 0.77
C TYR A 138 -11.28 14.27 0.27
N LYS A 139 -12.46 14.12 -0.35
CA LYS A 139 -13.19 15.23 -0.94
C LYS A 139 -13.81 16.19 0.09
N TYR A 140 -14.42 15.65 1.15
CA TYR A 140 -15.22 16.43 2.11
C TYR A 140 -14.46 16.84 3.37
N PHE A 141 -13.31 16.24 3.66
CA PHE A 141 -12.53 16.55 4.84
C PHE A 141 -11.13 17.05 4.49
N GLU A 142 -10.37 16.30 3.71
CA GLU A 142 -8.96 16.63 3.43
C GLU A 142 -8.80 17.90 2.59
N ILE A 143 -9.57 18.03 1.49
CA ILE A 143 -9.56 19.25 0.65
C ILE A 143 -9.99 20.51 1.42
N PRO A 144 -11.13 20.55 2.14
CA PRO A 144 -11.56 21.76 2.83
C PRO A 144 -10.63 22.13 3.99
N THR A 145 -10.13 21.16 4.76
CA THR A 145 -9.18 21.44 5.85
C THR A 145 -7.87 22.02 5.34
N THR A 146 -7.35 21.52 4.22
CA THR A 146 -6.15 22.07 3.58
C THR A 146 -6.38 23.51 3.11
N LYS A 147 -7.54 23.79 2.49
CA LYS A 147 -7.92 25.15 2.06
C LYS A 147 -8.11 26.13 3.23
N LEU A 148 -8.58 25.65 4.38
CA LEU A 148 -8.71 26.48 5.58
C LEU A 148 -7.33 26.89 6.11
N ARG A 149 -6.38 25.96 6.14
CA ARG A 149 -4.99 26.24 6.54
C ARG A 149 -4.34 27.30 5.64
N GLU A 150 -4.53 27.20 4.33
CA GLU A 150 -3.97 28.16 3.36
C GLU A 150 -4.54 29.58 3.51
N LYS A 151 -5.74 29.75 4.10
CA LYS A 151 -6.36 31.06 4.32
C LYS A 151 -5.94 31.74 5.62
N ILE A 152 -5.37 30.98 6.56
CA ILE A 152 -4.96 31.50 7.88
C ILE A 152 -3.51 32.00 7.85
N ASN A 153 -2.73 31.53 6.88
CA ASN A 153 -1.38 32.05 6.56
C ASN A 153 -1.45 33.20 5.55
#